data_AF-A0A654DX85-F1
#
_entry.id   AF-A0A654DX85-F1
#
_cell.length_a   1.000
_cell.length_b   1.000
_cell.length_c   1.000
_cell.angle_alpha   90.00
_cell.angle_beta   90.00
_cell.angle_gamma   90.00
#
_symmetry.space_group_name_H-M   'P 1'
#
loop_
_entity.id
_entity.type
_entity.pdbx_description
1 polymer ?
#
loop_
_entity_poly.entity_id
_entity_poly.type
_entity_poly.pdbx_seq_one_letter_code
_entity_poly.pdbx_strand_id
1 'polypeptide(L)'
;MKKIFVQGLVAGALSSLAGVVYFNIYQSTLLTQFDRIINTGSIIGTSFIGSMLIALGYLALYKFNKPNFQGWLNVLICLLSFVSIISPVGMALPLDIEFPELFPGLVVPMHFFPALAYFTIQPFFEVRKS
;
A
#
# COMPACT_ATOMS: atom_id res chain seq x y z
N MET A 1 -7.18 5.09 19.93
CA MET A 1 -5.71 4.99 19.74
C MET A 1 -5.26 3.55 19.51
N LYS A 2 -5.38 2.62 20.47
CA LYS A 2 -4.96 1.21 20.29
C LYS A 2 -5.57 0.54 19.04
N LYS A 3 -6.87 0.77 18.78
CA LYS A 3 -7.58 0.21 17.62
C LYS A 3 -7.01 0.66 16.26
N ILE A 4 -6.61 1.94 16.14
CA ILE A 4 -6.04 2.51 14.91
C ILE A 4 -4.69 1.87 14.60
N PHE A 5 -3.86 1.68 15.65
CA PHE A 5 -2.57 1.02 15.50
C PHE A 5 -2.72 -0.45 15.07
N VAL A 6 -3.63 -1.20 15.72
CA VAL A 6 -3.92 -2.58 15.34
C VAL A 6 -4.50 -2.66 13.93
N GLN A 7 -5.39 -1.74 13.54
CA GLN A 7 -5.91 -1.66 12.17
C GLN A 7 -4.77 -1.49 11.16
N GLY A 8 -3.83 -0.59 11.42
CA GLY A 8 -2.66 -0.44 10.55
C GLY A 8 -1.83 -1.72 10.44
N LEU A 9 -1.66 -2.47 11.52
CA LEU A 9 -0.88 -3.72 11.51
C LEU A 9 -1.59 -4.80 10.68
N VAL A 10 -2.91 -4.94 10.88
CA VAL A 10 -3.72 -5.89 10.12
C VAL A 10 -3.77 -5.49 8.64
N ALA A 11 -3.92 -4.20 8.33
CA ALA A 11 -3.86 -3.68 6.97
C ALA A 11 -2.48 -3.94 6.33
N GLY A 12 -1.40 -3.74 7.08
CA GLY A 12 -0.03 -4.02 6.62
C GLY A 12 0.18 -5.49 6.29
N ALA A 13 -0.32 -6.39 7.14
CA ALA A 13 -0.27 -7.83 6.88
C ALA A 13 -1.06 -8.22 5.62
N LEU A 14 -2.30 -7.71 5.47
CA LEU A 14 -3.14 -7.97 4.31
C LEU A 14 -2.54 -7.40 3.02
N SER A 15 -2.05 -6.16 3.06
CA SER A 15 -1.37 -5.51 1.92
C SER A 15 -0.10 -6.26 1.53
N SER A 16 0.69 -6.70 2.50
CA SER A 16 1.91 -7.48 2.25
C SER A 16 1.58 -8.82 1.59
N LEU A 17 0.58 -9.53 2.11
CA LEU A 17 0.13 -10.79 1.54
C LEU A 17 -0.36 -10.60 0.10
N ALA A 18 -1.20 -9.58 -0.15
CA ALA A 18 -1.68 -9.25 -1.48
C ALA A 18 -0.52 -8.90 -2.44
N GLY A 19 0.45 -8.11 -1.98
CA GLY A 19 1.66 -7.75 -2.70
C GLY A 19 2.47 -8.97 -3.12
N VAL A 20 2.77 -9.86 -2.18
CA VAL A 20 3.58 -11.06 -2.44
C VAL A 20 2.84 -12.03 -3.36
N VAL A 21 1.55 -12.25 -3.15
CA VAL A 21 0.73 -13.11 -4.02
C VAL A 21 0.69 -12.54 -5.44
N TYR A 22 0.42 -11.24 -5.57
CA TYR A 22 0.39 -10.56 -6.87
C TYR A 22 1.74 -10.64 -7.58
N PHE A 23 2.84 -10.39 -6.88
CA PHE A 23 4.20 -10.51 -7.41
C PHE A 23 4.47 -11.88 -8.03
N ASN A 24 4.18 -12.96 -7.28
CA ASN A 24 4.43 -14.32 -7.75
C ASN A 24 3.53 -14.71 -8.93
N ILE A 25 2.24 -14.35 -8.88
CA ILE A 25 1.30 -14.64 -9.98
C ILE A 25 1.69 -13.87 -11.24
N TYR A 26 2.02 -12.59 -11.12
CA TYR A 26 2.36 -11.72 -12.24
C TYR A 26 3.59 -12.23 -13.00
N GLN A 27 4.67 -12.51 -12.27
CA GLN A 27 5.91 -13.02 -12.86
C GLN A 27 5.71 -14.40 -13.52
N SER A 28 4.98 -15.29 -12.86
CA SER A 28 4.69 -16.63 -13.40
C SER A 28 3.83 -16.57 -14.67
N THR A 29 2.83 -15.67 -14.69
CA THR A 29 1.89 -15.55 -15.82
C THR A 29 2.50 -14.86 -17.03
N LEU A 30 3.33 -13.84 -16.81
CA LEU A 30 3.94 -13.05 -17.89
C LEU A 30 5.35 -13.52 -18.24
N LEU A 31 5.85 -14.55 -17.57
CA LEU A 31 7.19 -15.11 -17.76
C LEU A 31 8.31 -14.06 -17.62
N THR A 32 8.13 -13.09 -16.70
CA THR A 32 9.06 -12.00 -16.42
C THR A 32 9.85 -12.23 -15.13
N GLN A 33 11.05 -11.64 -15.02
CA GLN A 33 11.88 -11.69 -13.80
C GLN A 33 12.29 -10.28 -13.32
N PHE A 34 11.65 -9.83 -12.25
CA PHE A 34 11.87 -8.54 -11.59
C PHE A 34 12.49 -8.68 -10.19
N ASP A 35 12.91 -9.88 -9.78
CA ASP A 35 13.52 -10.15 -8.46
C ASP A 35 14.77 -9.31 -8.17
N ARG A 36 15.47 -8.85 -9.23
CA ARG A 36 16.63 -7.94 -9.12
C ARG A 36 16.24 -6.52 -8.71
N ILE A 37 14.99 -6.11 -8.94
CA ILE A 37 14.49 -4.76 -8.67
C ILE A 37 13.62 -4.76 -7.41
N ILE A 38 12.74 -5.75 -7.27
CA ILE A 38 11.81 -5.90 -6.15
C ILE A 38 11.96 -7.29 -5.57
N ASN A 39 12.15 -7.35 -4.26
CA ASN A 39 12.17 -8.61 -3.52
C ASN A 39 11.02 -8.67 -2.50
N THR A 40 10.65 -9.87 -2.09
CA THR A 40 9.59 -10.14 -1.09
C THR A 40 9.74 -9.30 0.18
N GLY A 41 10.96 -9.11 0.68
CA GLY A 41 11.22 -8.30 1.87
C GLY A 41 10.85 -6.83 1.66
N SER A 42 11.19 -6.26 0.49
CA SER A 42 10.82 -4.89 0.12
C SER A 42 9.31 -4.71 -0.01
N ILE A 43 8.59 -5.70 -0.57
CA ILE A 43 7.13 -5.66 -0.71
C ILE A 43 6.46 -5.64 0.67
N ILE A 44 6.90 -6.54 1.56
CA ILE A 44 6.39 -6.62 2.92
C ILE A 44 6.70 -5.32 3.67
N GLY A 45 7.95 -4.87 3.65
CA GLY A 45 8.39 -3.67 4.37
C GLY A 45 7.63 -2.42 3.93
N THR A 46 7.53 -2.18 2.62
CA THR A 46 6.82 -1.02 2.08
C THR A 46 5.31 -1.07 2.34
N SER A 47 4.69 -2.25 2.26
CA SER A 47 3.27 -2.45 2.60
C SER A 47 2.96 -2.12 4.07
N PHE A 48 3.82 -2.58 4.99
CA PHE A 48 3.68 -2.26 6.41
C PHE A 48 3.91 -0.78 6.68
N ILE A 49 4.96 -0.19 6.12
CA ILE A 49 5.26 1.24 6.29
C ILE A 49 4.09 2.09 5.76
N GLY A 50 3.58 1.80 4.57
CA GLY A 50 2.44 2.51 3.99
C GLY A 50 1.20 2.42 4.88
N SER A 51 0.88 1.23 5.38
CA SER A 51 -0.28 1.01 6.27
C SER A 51 -0.10 1.69 7.64
N MET A 52 1.12 1.72 8.17
CA MET A 52 1.46 2.45 9.39
C MET A 52 1.37 3.97 9.22
N LEU A 53 1.82 4.52 8.09
CA LEU A 53 1.69 5.94 7.78
C LEU A 53 0.23 6.37 7.70
N ILE A 54 -0.63 5.54 7.11
CA ILE A 54 -2.08 5.76 7.12
C ILE A 54 -2.61 5.78 8.56
N ALA A 55 -2.26 4.76 9.37
CA ALA A 55 -2.66 4.71 10.77
C ALA A 55 -2.20 5.95 11.57
N LEU A 56 -0.99 6.46 11.29
CA LEU A 56 -0.47 7.69 11.89
C LEU A 56 -1.27 8.92 11.45
N GLY A 57 -1.68 9.01 10.19
CA GLY A 57 -2.56 10.07 9.70
C GLY A 57 -3.89 10.10 10.46
N TYR A 58 -4.49 8.92 10.67
CA TYR A 58 -5.70 8.77 11.48
C TYR A 58 -5.45 9.13 12.94
N LEU A 59 -4.35 8.68 13.53
CA LEU A 59 -3.99 9.01 14.91
C LEU A 59 -3.84 10.52 15.09
N ALA A 60 -3.16 11.20 14.17
CA ALA A 60 -3.01 12.66 14.18
C ALA A 60 -4.38 13.35 14.13
N LEU A 61 -5.27 12.89 13.24
CA LEU A 61 -6.63 13.43 13.09
C LEU A 61 -7.43 13.40 14.39
N TYR A 62 -7.41 12.27 15.10
CA TYR A 62 -8.07 12.15 16.41
C TYR A 62 -7.34 12.89 17.52
N LYS A 63 -6.00 12.95 17.49
CA LYS A 63 -5.21 13.70 18.47
C LYS A 63 -5.49 15.20 18.41
N PHE A 64 -5.74 15.74 17.21
CA PHE A 64 -6.13 17.14 17.03
C PHE A 64 -7.64 17.39 17.18
N ASN A 65 -8.43 16.38 17.59
CA ASN A 65 -9.88 16.45 17.74
C ASN A 65 -10.59 16.95 16.47
N LYS A 66 -10.12 16.50 15.29
CA LYS A 66 -10.65 16.86 13.97
C LYS A 66 -11.28 15.66 13.24
N PRO A 67 -12.18 14.86 13.87
CA PRO A 67 -12.77 13.67 13.24
C PRO A 67 -13.52 14.01 11.94
N ASN A 68 -14.06 15.21 11.81
CA ASN A 68 -14.77 15.69 10.61
C ASN A 68 -13.89 15.72 9.35
N PHE A 69 -12.56 15.71 9.50
CA PHE A 69 -11.61 15.71 8.37
C PHE A 69 -11.27 14.30 7.87
N GLN A 70 -11.86 13.24 8.44
CA GLN A 70 -11.56 11.86 8.07
C GLN A 70 -11.77 11.61 6.56
N GLY A 71 -12.82 12.16 5.95
CA GLY A 71 -13.04 12.06 4.51
C GLY A 71 -11.92 12.71 3.69
N TRP A 72 -11.46 13.90 4.11
CA TRP A 72 -10.34 14.59 3.47
C TRP A 72 -9.02 13.85 3.63
N LEU A 73 -8.80 13.21 4.78
CA LEU A 73 -7.64 12.34 4.98
C LEU A 73 -7.66 11.16 4.01
N ASN A 74 -8.82 10.55 3.76
CA ASN A 74 -8.94 9.46 2.78
C ASN A 74 -8.62 9.92 1.37
N VAL A 75 -9.13 11.10 0.97
CA VAL A 75 -8.78 11.72 -0.32
C VAL A 75 -7.26 11.93 -0.41
N LEU A 76 -6.64 12.47 0.65
CA LEU A 76 -5.20 12.68 0.68
C LEU A 76 -4.42 11.36 0.57
N ILE A 77 -4.83 10.31 1.28
CA ILE A 77 -4.19 8.99 1.21
C ILE A 77 -4.27 8.44 -0.21
N CYS A 78 -5.44 8.50 -0.86
CA CYS A 78 -5.58 8.08 -2.26
C CYS A 78 -4.64 8.86 -3.18
N LEU A 79 -4.59 10.19 -3.04
CA LEU A 79 -3.69 11.03 -3.83
C LEU A 79 -2.21 10.67 -3.58
N LEU A 80 -1.83 10.40 -2.33
CA LEU A 80 -0.47 9.97 -2.01
C LEU A 80 -0.14 8.60 -2.61
N SER A 81 -1.09 7.67 -2.67
CA SER A 81 -0.91 6.41 -3.41
C SER A 81 -0.64 6.66 -4.90
N PHE A 82 -1.39 7.57 -5.54
CA PHE A 82 -1.11 7.97 -6.93
C PHE A 82 0.27 8.64 -7.10
N VAL A 83 0.62 9.57 -6.22
CA VAL A 83 1.93 10.24 -6.26
C VAL A 83 3.07 9.24 -6.06
N SER A 84 2.87 8.23 -5.21
CA SER A 84 3.91 7.24 -4.92
C SER A 84 4.29 6.38 -6.13
N ILE A 85 3.44 6.32 -7.16
CA ILE A 85 3.69 5.61 -8.41
C ILE A 85 4.65 6.36 -9.34
N ILE A 86 4.83 7.67 -9.16
CA ILE A 86 5.74 8.47 -10.00
C ILE A 86 7.17 7.91 -9.93
N SER A 87 7.61 7.48 -8.73
CA SER A 87 8.94 6.93 -8.52
C SER A 87 9.19 5.64 -9.33
N PRO A 88 8.38 4.58 -9.22
CA PRO A 88 8.63 3.36 -9.99
C PRO A 88 8.37 3.52 -11.50
N VAL A 89 7.43 4.39 -11.91
CA VAL A 89 7.18 4.64 -13.35
C VAL A 89 8.31 5.44 -14.00
N GLY A 90 8.95 6.34 -13.26
CA GLY A 90 10.07 7.13 -13.76
C GLY A 90 11.44 6.46 -13.65
N MET A 91 11.51 5.22 -13.13
CA MET A 91 12.77 4.51 -12.92
C MET A 91 13.33 3.95 -14.23
N ALA A 92 14.61 4.19 -14.50
CA ALA A 92 15.33 3.48 -15.55
C ALA A 92 15.72 2.08 -15.05
N LEU A 93 15.22 1.05 -15.72
CA LEU A 93 15.55 -0.34 -15.37
C LEU A 93 16.87 -0.79 -15.98
N PRO A 94 17.56 -1.77 -15.37
CA PRO A 94 18.75 -2.38 -15.94
C PRO A 94 18.50 -2.95 -17.35
N LEU A 95 19.49 -2.83 -18.24
CA LEU A 95 19.38 -3.23 -19.65
C LEU A 95 19.25 -4.75 -19.86
N ASP A 96 19.53 -5.53 -18.82
CA ASP A 96 19.44 -6.99 -18.78
C ASP A 96 18.05 -7.51 -18.37
N ILE A 97 17.10 -6.62 -18.07
CA ILE A 97 15.72 -6.99 -17.77
C ILE A 97 14.95 -7.20 -19.07
N GLU A 98 14.41 -8.40 -19.24
CA GLU A 98 13.50 -8.72 -20.35
C GLU A 98 12.12 -8.07 -20.10
N PHE A 99 11.57 -7.43 -21.14
CA PHE A 99 10.25 -6.77 -21.12
C PHE A 99 10.09 -5.71 -19.99
N PRO A 100 10.99 -4.72 -19.88
CA PRO A 100 10.95 -3.70 -18.83
C PRO A 100 9.65 -2.88 -18.82
N GLU A 101 8.95 -2.78 -19.96
CA GLU A 101 7.65 -2.14 -20.09
C GLU A 101 6.53 -2.80 -19.28
N LEU A 102 6.71 -4.06 -18.85
CA LEU A 102 5.75 -4.77 -18.00
C LEU A 102 5.92 -4.44 -16.50
N PHE A 103 7.01 -3.78 -16.12
CA PHE A 103 7.27 -3.46 -14.70
C PHE A 103 6.24 -2.49 -14.09
N PRO A 104 5.82 -1.40 -14.77
CA PRO A 104 4.73 -0.56 -14.27
C PRO A 104 3.45 -1.33 -13.96
N GLY A 105 3.11 -2.34 -14.78
CA GLY A 105 1.94 -3.18 -14.55
C GLY A 105 2.01 -3.97 -13.24
N LEU A 106 3.21 -4.35 -12.80
CA LEU A 106 3.45 -5.04 -11.54
C LEU A 106 3.38 -4.08 -10.34
N VAL A 107 4.07 -2.95 -10.42
CA VAL A 107 4.29 -2.08 -9.24
C VAL A 107 3.11 -1.17 -8.96
N VAL A 108 2.46 -0.64 -10.00
CA VAL A 108 1.35 0.32 -9.87
C VAL A 108 0.25 -0.21 -8.93
N PRO A 109 -0.27 -1.45 -9.08
CA PRO A 109 -1.28 -1.98 -8.17
C PRO A 109 -0.79 -2.09 -6.72
N MET A 110 0.48 -2.46 -6.51
CA MET A 110 1.04 -2.66 -5.16
C MET A 110 1.04 -1.38 -4.33
N HIS A 111 1.20 -0.21 -4.96
CA HIS A 111 1.15 1.09 -4.29
C HIS A 111 -0.24 1.45 -3.74
N PHE A 112 -1.30 0.81 -4.24
CA PHE A 112 -2.67 1.00 -3.74
C PHE A 112 -3.04 0.00 -2.64
N PHE A 113 -2.33 -1.12 -2.50
CA PHE A 113 -2.68 -2.16 -1.54
C PHE A 113 -2.74 -1.68 -0.08
N PRO A 114 -1.86 -0.78 0.41
CA PRO A 114 -1.97 -0.27 1.77
C PRO A 114 -3.28 0.51 2.00
N ALA A 115 -3.64 1.40 1.06
CA ALA A 115 -4.86 2.19 1.14
C ALA A 115 -6.11 1.31 1.03
N LEU A 116 -6.13 0.40 0.05
CA LEU A 116 -7.23 -0.54 -0.16
C LEU A 116 -7.42 -1.43 1.07
N ALA A 117 -6.36 -2.04 1.59
CA ALA A 117 -6.43 -2.90 2.77
C ALA A 117 -6.94 -2.11 3.97
N TYR A 118 -6.40 -0.92 4.22
CA TYR A 118 -6.76 -0.10 5.37
C TYR A 118 -8.23 0.34 5.34
N PHE A 119 -8.72 0.83 4.20
CA PHE A 119 -10.11 1.25 4.03
C PHE A 119 -11.08 0.08 4.06
N THR A 120 -10.71 -1.05 3.46
CA THR A 120 -11.56 -2.25 3.43
C THR A 120 -11.83 -2.78 4.84
N ILE A 121 -10.81 -2.76 5.71
CA ILE A 121 -10.99 -3.27 7.08
C ILE A 121 -11.49 -2.22 8.06
N GLN A 122 -11.57 -0.95 7.68
CA GLN A 122 -11.98 0.14 8.55
C GLN A 122 -13.32 -0.09 9.27
N PRO A 123 -14.38 -0.63 8.64
CA PRO A 123 -15.65 -0.90 9.32
C PRO A 123 -15.54 -1.89 10.49
N PHE A 124 -14.51 -2.74 10.54
CA PHE A 124 -14.31 -3.68 11.66
C PHE A 124 -13.65 -3.02 12.89
N PHE A 125 -13.06 -1.85 12.72
CA PHE A 125 -12.35 -1.12 13.78
C PHE A 125 -13.10 0.13 14.25
N GLU A 126 -14.00 0.67 13.44
CA GLU A 126 -14.92 1.72 13.82
C GLU A 126 -16.06 1.17 14.69
N VAL A 127 -16.21 1.71 15.90
CA VAL A 127 -17.37 1.39 16.75
C VAL A 127 -18.53 2.23 16.24
N ARG A 128 -19.56 1.61 15.65
CA ARG A 128 -20.84 2.28 15.41
C ARG A 128 -21.31 2.86 16.75
N LYS A 129 -21.44 4.18 16.85
CA LYS A 129 -22.33 4.77 17.85
C LYS A 129 -23.75 4.42 17.41
N SER A 130 -24.30 3.37 18.02
CA SER A 130 -25.75 3.12 18.00
C SER A 130 -26.46 4.20 18.82
#